data_AF-K5BV86-F1
#
_entry.id   AF-K5BV86-F1
#
_cell.length_a   1.000
_cell.length_b   1.000
_cell.length_c   1.000
_cell.angle_alpha   90.00
_cell.angle_beta   90.00
_cell.angle_gamma   90.00
#
_symmetry.space_group_name_H-M   'P 1'
#
loop_
_entity.id
_entity.type
_entity.pdbx_description
1 polymer ?
#
loop_
_entity_poly.entity_id
_entity_poly.type
_entity_poly.pdbx_seq_one_letter_code
_entity_poly.pdbx_strand_id
1 'polypeptide(L)'
;MVLIKRAYEQTGRQVVVLIDEYDAPLLDVVHEKENLGVLRNIMRNFYSPLKACDPYLKYVFLTGITKFSQLSIFSELNNIKNISMDEPYAAICGITEDEMLTQMKEDMEMLACEIEYFL
;
A
#
# COMPACT_ATOMS: atom_id res chain seq x y z
N MET A 1 11.28 6.63 -14.20
CA MET A 1 10.24 7.13 -15.14
C MET A 1 10.26 6.49 -16.53
N VAL A 2 11.43 6.09 -17.08
CA VAL A 2 11.50 5.44 -18.41
C VAL A 2 10.59 4.21 -18.51
N LEU A 3 10.48 3.41 -17.44
CA LEU A 3 9.62 2.24 -17.40
C LEU A 3 8.14 2.57 -17.60
N ILE A 4 7.61 3.55 -16.85
CA ILE A 4 6.20 3.96 -16.93
C ILE A 4 5.88 4.48 -18.33
N LYS A 5 6.74 5.36 -18.87
CA LYS A 5 6.54 5.92 -20.20
C LYS A 5 6.57 4.84 -21.27
N ARG A 6 7.53 3.93 -21.20
CA ARG A 6 7.68 2.83 -22.16
C ARG A 6 6.51 1.84 -22.09
N ALA A 7 6.04 1.50 -20.90
CA ALA A 7 4.87 0.65 -20.72
C ALA A 7 3.61 1.30 -21.34
N TYR A 8 3.43 2.61 -21.14
CA TYR A 8 2.37 3.36 -21.80
C TYR A 8 2.50 3.35 -23.32
N GLU A 9 3.69 3.67 -23.85
CA GLU A 9 3.96 3.71 -25.30
C GLU A 9 3.74 2.35 -25.98
N GLN A 10 4.09 1.25 -25.32
CA GLN A 10 3.95 -0.11 -25.88
C GLN A 10 2.51 -0.63 -25.84
N THR A 11 1.74 -0.25 -24.82
CA THR A 11 0.40 -0.82 -24.59
C THR A 11 -0.72 0.13 -25.00
N GLY A 12 -0.43 1.43 -25.15
CA GLY A 12 -1.44 2.48 -25.30
C GLY A 12 -2.32 2.67 -24.06
N ARG A 13 -1.96 2.06 -22.92
CA ARG A 13 -2.75 2.06 -21.68
C ARG A 13 -2.02 2.78 -20.57
N GLN A 14 -2.76 3.58 -19.81
CA GLN A 14 -2.25 4.19 -18.59
C GLN A 14 -1.80 3.12 -17.57
N VAL A 15 -0.67 3.38 -16.91
CA VAL A 15 0.01 2.46 -16.02
C VAL A 15 -0.58 2.54 -14.62
N VAL A 16 -0.81 1.39 -13.99
CA VAL A 16 -1.11 1.30 -12.56
C VAL A 16 0.17 0.97 -11.82
N VAL A 17 0.50 1.72 -10.77
CA VAL A 17 1.64 1.47 -9.89
C VAL A 17 1.10 0.99 -8.55
N LEU A 18 1.47 -0.22 -8.14
CA LEU A 18 1.17 -0.77 -6.82
C LEU A 18 2.47 -0.79 -6.01
N ILE A 19 2.45 -0.20 -4.82
CA ILE A 19 3.60 -0.15 -3.93
C ILE A 19 3.15 -0.75 -2.61
N ASP A 20 3.66 -1.94 -2.35
CA ASP A 20 3.40 -2.62 -1.10
C ASP A 20 4.43 -2.26 -0.03
N GLU A 21 4.01 -2.38 1.22
CA GLU A 21 4.80 -2.08 2.42
C GLU A 21 5.54 -0.74 2.33
N TYR A 22 4.84 0.31 1.87
CA TYR A 22 5.44 1.64 1.71
C TYR A 22 6.01 2.20 3.03
N ASP A 23 5.51 1.70 4.15
CA ASP A 23 5.87 2.10 5.50
C ASP A 23 6.99 1.27 6.14
N ALA A 24 7.42 0.16 5.56
CA ALA A 24 8.47 -0.69 6.14
C ALA A 24 9.76 0.09 6.47
N PRO A 25 10.32 0.92 5.56
CA PRO A 25 11.51 1.70 5.89
C PRO A 25 11.26 2.71 7.01
N LEU A 26 10.05 3.27 7.10
CA LEU A 26 9.68 4.27 8.10
C LEU A 26 9.51 3.64 9.48
N LEU A 27 9.03 2.39 9.54
CA LEU A 27 8.92 1.61 10.76
C LEU A 27 10.30 1.29 11.34
N ASP A 28 11.25 0.87 10.49
CA ASP A 28 12.59 0.49 10.93
C ASP A 28 13.35 1.61 11.65
N VAL A 29 13.18 2.86 11.19
CA VAL A 29 13.90 4.03 11.74
C VAL A 29 13.04 4.87 12.67
N VAL A 30 11.81 4.44 13.03
CA VAL A 30 10.86 5.26 13.80
C VAL A 30 11.41 5.65 15.18
N HIS A 31 12.31 4.84 15.73
CA HIS A 31 12.97 5.07 17.02
C HIS A 31 14.21 5.97 16.90
N GLU A 32 14.70 6.23 15.70
CA GLU A 32 15.92 6.98 15.41
C GLU A 32 15.58 8.37 14.86
N LYS A 33 15.40 9.33 15.79
CA LYS A 33 15.02 10.71 15.44
C LYS A 33 15.95 11.39 14.43
N GLU A 34 17.24 11.06 14.44
CA GLU A 34 18.23 11.64 13.52
C GLU A 34 18.11 11.09 12.09
N ASN A 35 17.78 9.80 11.96
CA ASN A 35 17.69 9.11 10.67
C ASN A 35 16.33 9.30 9.97
N LEU A 36 15.27 9.59 10.74
CA LEU A 36 13.93 9.90 10.23
C LEU A 36 13.93 11.02 9.18
N GLY A 37 14.73 12.08 9.37
CA GLY A 37 14.79 13.21 8.43
C GLY A 37 15.39 12.82 7.07
N VAL A 38 16.47 12.04 7.09
CA VAL A 38 17.16 11.55 5.89
C VAL A 38 16.25 10.60 5.12
N LEU A 39 15.64 9.64 5.81
CA LEU A 39 14.74 8.68 5.18
C LEU A 39 13.52 9.38 4.55
N ARG A 40 12.92 10.36 5.23
CA ARG A 40 11.82 11.15 4.65
C ARG A 40 12.23 11.81 3.33
N ASN A 41 13.45 12.36 3.24
CA ASN A 41 13.95 12.94 2.00
C ASN A 41 14.17 11.89 0.90
N ILE A 42 14.68 10.71 1.25
CA ILE A 42 14.84 9.60 0.30
C ILE A 42 13.48 9.17 -0.26
N MET A 43 12.50 8.94 0.62
CA MET A 43 11.13 8.57 0.24
C MET A 43 10.50 9.65 -0.64
N ARG A 44 10.63 10.94 -0.26
CA ARG A 44 10.13 12.06 -1.07
C ARG A 44 10.76 12.07 -2.46
N ASN A 45 12.08 11.93 -2.56
CA ASN A 45 12.79 11.89 -3.85
C ASN A 45 12.42 10.66 -4.68
N PHE A 46 12.07 9.54 -4.05
CA PHE A 46 11.59 8.35 -4.73
C PHE A 46 10.21 8.54 -5.35
N TYR A 47 9.29 9.21 -4.63
CA TYR A 47 7.92 9.44 -5.09
C TYR A 47 7.75 10.67 -6.00
N SER A 48 8.62 11.68 -5.89
CA SER A 48 8.57 12.92 -6.69
C SER A 48 8.43 12.67 -8.21
N PRO A 49 9.18 11.74 -8.84
CA PRO A 49 9.10 11.48 -10.26
C PRO A 49 7.74 10.90 -10.71
N LEU A 50 6.94 10.31 -9.80
CA LEU A 50 5.60 9.81 -10.15
C LEU A 50 4.68 10.96 -10.59
N LYS A 51 4.84 12.16 -10.00
CA LYS A 51 4.08 13.35 -10.38
C LYS A 51 4.34 13.76 -11.82
N ALA A 52 5.59 13.71 -12.27
CA ALA A 52 5.93 14.01 -13.65
C ALA A 52 5.44 12.92 -14.62
N CYS A 53 5.05 11.75 -14.11
CA CYS A 53 4.47 10.64 -14.85
C CYS A 53 2.94 10.69 -14.89
N ASP A 54 2.28 11.67 -14.27
CA ASP A 54 0.82 11.78 -14.15
C ASP A 54 0.05 11.55 -15.46
N PRO A 55 0.46 12.09 -16.64
CA PRO A 55 -0.23 11.83 -17.90
C PRO A 55 -0.25 10.35 -18.33
N TYR A 56 0.72 9.56 -17.85
CA TYR A 56 0.88 8.14 -18.19
C TYR A 56 0.32 7.22 -17.10
N LEU A 57 -0.05 7.74 -15.94
CA LEU A 57 -0.53 6.97 -14.80
C LEU A 57 -2.05 6.93 -14.78
N LYS A 58 -2.60 5.77 -14.44
CA LYS A 58 -4.03 5.61 -14.17
C LYS A 58 -4.29 5.81 -12.68
N TYR A 59 -3.58 5.03 -11.85
CA TYR A 59 -3.63 5.09 -10.40
C TYR A 59 -2.27 4.70 -9.82
N VAL A 60 -1.93 5.30 -8.67
CA VAL A 60 -0.87 4.82 -7.78
C VAL A 60 -1.54 4.35 -6.50
N PHE A 61 -1.36 3.08 -6.16
CA PHE A 61 -1.89 2.48 -4.94
C PHE A 61 -0.73 2.17 -3.99
N LEU A 62 -0.88 2.61 -2.74
CA LEU A 62 0.11 2.38 -1.69
C LEU A 62 -0.55 1.52 -0.60
N THR A 63 0.05 0.39 -0.27
CA THR A 63 -0.38 -0.49 0.83
C THR A 63 0.71 -0.57 1.89
N GLY A 64 0.28 -0.72 3.14
CA GLY A 64 1.14 -0.74 4.32
C GLY A 64 0.31 -0.97 5.58
N ILE A 65 0.97 -1.14 6.71
CA ILE A 65 0.33 -1.48 7.99
C ILE A 65 -0.08 -0.19 8.72
N THR A 66 0.72 0.85 8.61
CA THR A 66 0.66 2.08 9.40
C THR A 66 0.39 3.31 8.53
N LYS A 67 -0.35 4.26 9.10
CA LYS A 67 -0.72 5.52 8.44
C LYS A 67 0.35 6.59 8.65
N PHE A 68 1.49 6.46 7.98
CA PHE A 68 2.52 7.50 7.95
C PHE A 68 2.22 8.64 6.96
N SER A 69 1.01 8.69 6.39
CA SER A 69 0.59 9.76 5.49
C SER A 69 0.72 11.18 6.08
N GLN A 70 0.87 11.29 7.40
CA GLN A 70 1.11 12.56 8.11
C GLN A 70 2.58 13.01 8.15
N LEU A 71 3.55 12.18 7.72
CA LEU A 71 4.99 12.48 7.78
C LEU A 71 5.51 13.43 6.69
N SER A 72 4.63 14.16 6.00
CA SER A 72 4.93 15.13 4.92
C SER A 72 5.76 14.62 3.73
N ILE A 73 6.10 13.33 3.67
CA ILE A 73 6.77 12.69 2.52
C ILE A 73 5.96 12.78 1.22
N PHE A 74 4.63 12.90 1.36
CA PHE A 74 3.69 13.00 0.26
C PHE A 74 3.30 14.43 -0.07
N SER A 75 3.91 15.43 0.57
CA SER A 75 3.62 16.85 0.28
C SER A 75 3.90 17.25 -1.17
N GLU A 76 4.75 16.50 -1.88
CA GLU A 76 4.97 16.70 -3.33
C GLU A 76 3.87 16.05 -4.19
N LEU A 77 3.24 14.97 -3.67
CA LEU A 77 2.13 14.25 -4.27
C LEU A 77 0.81 14.88 -3.82
N ASN A 78 0.43 15.99 -4.44
CA ASN A 78 -0.75 16.79 -4.07
C ASN A 78 -2.11 16.06 -4.20
N ASN A 79 -2.15 14.82 -4.71
CA ASN A 79 -3.38 14.08 -5.04
C ASN A 79 -3.56 12.77 -4.26
N ILE A 80 -2.84 12.56 -3.14
CA ILE A 80 -3.04 11.32 -2.36
C ILE A 80 -4.35 11.40 -1.58
N LYS A 81 -5.28 10.50 -1.90
CA LYS A 81 -6.47 10.22 -1.10
C LYS A 81 -6.18 9.02 -0.19
N ASN A 82 -6.24 9.21 1.13
CA ASN A 82 -6.21 8.09 2.07
C ASN A 82 -7.60 7.45 2.12
N ILE A 83 -7.72 6.20 1.65
CA ILE A 83 -8.97 5.42 1.64
C ILE A 83 -8.97 4.27 2.65
N SER A 84 -7.94 4.17 3.50
CA SER A 84 -7.72 2.98 4.35
C SER A 84 -8.83 2.69 5.36
N MET A 85 -9.69 3.68 5.66
CA MET A 85 -10.85 3.54 6.56
C MET A 85 -12.13 4.01 5.87
N ASP A 86 -12.12 4.12 4.55
CA ASP A 86 -13.28 4.49 3.77
C ASP A 86 -14.14 3.22 3.61
N GLU A 87 -15.35 3.20 4.17
CA GLU A 87 -16.24 2.03 4.25
C GLU A 87 -16.44 1.30 2.91
N PRO A 88 -16.58 2.00 1.75
CA PRO A 88 -16.68 1.35 0.44
C PRO A 88 -15.42 0.56 0.02
N TYR A 89 -14.28 0.80 0.67
CA TYR A 89 -12.98 0.18 0.38
C TYR A 89 -12.58 -0.83 1.47
N ALA A 90 -13.42 -1.05 2.49
CA ALA A 90 -13.10 -1.91 3.63
C ALA A 90 -12.81 -3.37 3.24
N ALA A 91 -13.46 -3.86 2.18
CA ALA A 91 -13.28 -5.23 1.69
C ALA A 91 -12.12 -5.38 0.68
N ILE A 92 -11.38 -4.32 0.34
CA ILE A 92 -10.28 -4.41 -0.65
C ILE A 92 -9.05 -5.13 -0.09
N CYS A 93 -8.77 -4.90 1.20
CA CYS A 93 -7.65 -5.50 1.90
C CYS A 93 -8.22 -6.25 3.11
N GLY A 94 -8.56 -7.52 2.94
CA GLY A 94 -9.17 -8.34 3.98
C GLY A 94 -9.68 -9.66 3.43
N ILE A 95 -10.28 -10.46 4.31
CA ILE A 95 -10.97 -11.69 3.95
C ILE A 95 -12.46 -11.41 4.15
N THR A 96 -13.24 -11.57 3.10
CA THR A 96 -14.70 -11.46 3.20
C THR A 96 -15.29 -12.66 3.93
N GLU A 97 -16.49 -12.51 4.50
CA GLU A 97 -17.20 -13.63 5.12
C GLU A 97 -17.39 -14.79 4.14
N ASP A 98 -17.70 -14.49 2.86
CA ASP A 98 -17.84 -15.51 1.82
C ASP A 98 -16.53 -16.27 1.59
N GLU A 99 -15.39 -15.58 1.53
CA GLU A 99 -14.08 -16.22 1.41
C GLU A 99 -13.74 -17.06 2.65
N MET A 100 -14.09 -16.59 3.86
CA MET A 100 -13.92 -17.38 5.07
C MET A 100 -14.75 -18.68 5.03
N LEU A 101 -15.99 -18.61 4.57
CA LEU A 101 -16.93 -19.74 4.57
C LEU A 101 -16.75 -20.69 3.37
N THR A 102 -16.08 -20.25 2.31
CA THR A 102 -15.90 -21.05 1.09
C THR A 102 -14.45 -21.48 0.88
N GLN A 103 -13.52 -20.54 0.80
CA GLN A 103 -12.12 -20.80 0.44
C GLN A 103 -11.29 -21.24 1.64
N MET A 104 -11.63 -20.74 2.84
CA MET A 104 -10.90 -21.02 4.08
C MET A 104 -11.65 -21.96 5.01
N LYS A 105 -12.69 -22.64 4.52
CA LYS A 105 -13.59 -23.46 5.34
C LYS A 105 -12.83 -24.57 6.07
N GLU A 106 -11.96 -25.28 5.37
CA GLU A 106 -11.19 -26.40 5.95
C GLU A 106 -10.22 -25.89 7.03
N ASP A 107 -9.53 -24.78 6.79
CA ASP A 107 -8.64 -24.15 7.77
C ASP A 107 -9.41 -23.65 9.00
N MET A 108 -10.60 -23.09 8.81
CA MET A 108 -11.50 -22.65 9.89
C MET A 108 -12.00 -23.83 10.73
N GLU A 109 -12.37 -24.94 10.10
CA GLU A 109 -12.79 -26.16 10.80
C GLU A 109 -11.64 -26.78 11.60
N MET A 110 -10.43 -26.84 11.03
CA MET A 110 -9.23 -27.30 11.76
C MET A 110 -8.93 -26.42 12.97
N LEU A 111 -8.96 -25.09 12.80
CA LEU A 111 -8.73 -24.15 13.89
C LEU A 111 -9.80 -24.29 14.99
N ALA A 112 -11.06 -24.47 14.62
CA ALA A 112 -12.15 -24.68 15.57
C ALA A 112 -11.94 -25.96 16.40
N CYS A 113 -11.55 -27.07 15.76
CA CYS A 113 -11.21 -28.31 16.47
C CYS A 113 -10.02 -28.11 17.42
N GLU A 114 -8.94 -27.48 16.98
CA GLU A 114 -7.79 -27.22 17.87
C GLU A 114 -8.19 -26.39 19.10
N ILE A 115 -9.01 -25.36 18.93
CA ILE A 115 -9.46 -24.51 20.05
C ILE A 115 -10.37 -25.29 21.02
N GLU A 116 -11.26 -26.16 20.52
CA GLU A 116 -12.07 -27.04 21.38
C GLU A 116 -11.22 -28.04 22.19
N TYR A 117 -10.06 -28.46 21.69
CA TYR A 117 -9.12 -29.31 22.44
C TYR A 117 -8.42 -28.58 23.60
N PHE A 118 -8.41 -27.24 23.60
CA PHE A 118 -7.80 -26.42 24.65
C PHE A 118 -8.79 -25.90 25.70
N LEU A 119 -10.10 -26.18 25.56
CA LEU A 119 -11.17 -25.83 26.50
C LEU A 119 -11.66 -27.07 27.30
#